data_AF-A0AAD5A943-F1
#
_entry.id   AF-A0AAD5A943-F1
#
_cell.length_a   1.000
_cell.length_b   1.000
_cell.length_c   1.000
_cell.angle_alpha   90.00
_cell.angle_beta   90.00
_cell.angle_gamma   90.00
#
_symmetry.space_group_name_H-M   'P 1'
#
loop_
_entity.id
_entity.type
_entity.pdbx_description
1 polymer ?
#
loop_
_entity_poly.entity_id
_entity_poly.type
_entity_poly.pdbx_seq_one_letter_code
_entity_poly.pdbx_strand_id
1 'polypeptide(L)'
;MSDSHNLCDSPKTINGCRTSGSLSQENPDSVERPSLSATTLLSVRKKKIVLHIDLNNTILVSDAVTKQGTVAALEYFLSTVTWGRMAKGKWEWMCESPSLHPPCDGAVSYYSQFGRVVGFTTAGPGKRFRRVLEEHLELLRWPSDLPAHKELSVKGEDGKLYHWILPSFFQLLQDLVSQKIEFSIFFRTFGADLPRLLMVVQRVLEQGTHPLFPMLPELKLSVDTTPGQIRCNNKGVILVRGEERVSTQDGERSLYNCLSLSQGLGGFQDHFNWWAHNTYTIMGGKPLWVDPFDSTIQHIFIDDNIRQNNDDTIVHPKVFLDPRGSETRTASTSELYDLCLIQTDLLRAISDPSYFTQRIQICMENYERNLRQQLC
;
A
#
# COMPACT_ATOMS: atom_id res chain seq x y z
N MET A 1 63.83 6.56 39.23
CA MET A 1 63.41 7.84 38.63
C MET A 1 61.90 7.87 38.70
N SER A 2 61.40 8.15 39.91
CA SER A 2 60.66 9.37 40.27
C SER A 2 59.29 9.39 39.57
N ASP A 3 58.24 8.82 40.18
CA ASP A 3 57.36 9.41 41.21
C ASP A 3 56.50 10.56 40.61
N SER A 4 55.18 10.69 40.79
CA SER A 4 54.34 10.29 41.93
C SER A 4 52.83 10.59 41.67
N HIS A 5 51.94 9.73 42.21
CA HIS A 5 50.74 9.99 43.06
C HIS A 5 49.62 10.98 42.65
N ASN A 6 48.33 10.86 43.04
CA ASN A 6 47.47 9.79 43.58
C ASN A 6 46.04 10.37 43.83
N LEU A 7 45.06 9.45 43.79
CA LEU A 7 43.85 9.27 44.61
C LEU A 7 42.75 10.33 44.85
N CYS A 8 41.54 9.75 44.84
CA CYS A 8 40.25 10.14 45.42
C CYS A 8 40.30 10.50 46.92
N ASP A 9 39.30 11.28 47.37
CA ASP A 9 38.41 10.90 48.49
C ASP A 9 37.30 11.95 48.76
N SER A 10 36.11 11.46 49.13
CA SER A 10 35.01 12.18 49.81
C SER A 10 35.06 11.82 51.32
N PRO A 11 34.08 12.15 52.20
CA PRO A 11 33.25 13.34 52.43
C PRO A 11 33.40 13.87 53.89
N LYS A 12 32.81 15.03 54.25
CA LYS A 12 32.53 15.39 55.65
C LYS A 12 31.18 16.08 55.85
N THR A 13 30.34 15.45 56.67
CA THR A 13 29.12 15.93 57.34
C THR A 13 29.48 16.74 58.59
N ILE A 14 28.79 17.85 58.88
CA ILE A 14 28.63 18.40 60.24
C ILE A 14 27.21 18.94 60.45
N ASN A 15 26.64 18.57 61.61
CA ASN A 15 25.33 18.90 62.18
C ASN A 15 25.12 20.38 62.56
N GLY A 16 23.85 20.79 62.67
CA GLY A 16 23.45 21.98 63.41
C GLY A 16 21.93 22.16 63.51
N CYS A 17 21.36 21.76 64.64
CA CYS A 17 19.94 21.89 65.03
C CYS A 17 19.71 23.20 65.80
N ARG A 18 18.57 23.91 65.59
CA ARG A 18 17.63 24.40 66.65
C ARG A 18 16.63 25.49 66.20
N THR A 19 15.35 25.13 66.34
CA THR A 19 14.20 25.82 66.99
C THR A 19 13.66 27.21 66.59
N SER A 20 12.34 27.17 66.30
CA SER A 20 11.19 27.93 66.90
C SER A 20 10.74 29.31 66.40
N GLY A 21 9.42 29.40 66.14
CA GLY A 21 8.52 30.55 66.40
C GLY A 21 8.42 31.59 65.28
N SER A 22 7.38 31.60 64.44
CA SER A 22 6.00 32.10 64.63
C SER A 22 5.77 33.55 64.13
N LEU A 23 4.67 33.71 63.39
CA LEU A 23 3.86 34.93 63.13
C LEU A 23 4.13 35.78 61.86
N SER A 24 3.31 35.48 60.84
CA SER A 24 2.40 36.37 60.09
C SER A 24 2.83 37.80 59.69
N GLN A 25 2.85 38.06 58.38
CA GLN A 25 2.29 39.28 57.79
C GLN A 25 1.93 39.06 56.30
N GLU A 26 0.70 39.42 55.95
CA GLU A 26 0.14 39.45 54.60
C GLU A 26 0.61 40.68 53.84
N ASN A 27 0.89 40.55 52.54
CA ASN A 27 0.31 41.40 51.49
C ASN A 27 0.60 40.85 50.07
N PRO A 28 -0.22 41.25 49.08
CA PRO A 28 -0.57 40.46 47.90
C PRO A 28 0.21 40.89 46.65
N ASP A 29 -0.15 40.29 45.52
CA ASP A 29 0.35 40.52 44.16
C ASP A 29 1.57 39.68 43.74
N SER A 30 1.29 38.42 43.43
CA SER A 30 1.92 37.81 42.25
C SER A 30 0.91 36.93 41.54
N VAL A 31 0.61 37.30 40.30
CA VAL A 31 -0.18 36.52 39.36
C VAL A 31 0.63 35.26 39.04
N GLU A 32 0.37 34.17 39.75
CA GLU A 32 0.82 32.84 39.35
C GLU A 32 0.12 32.47 38.05
N ARG A 33 0.84 32.69 36.95
CA ARG A 33 0.56 32.02 35.68
C ARG A 33 0.62 30.52 35.97
N PRO A 34 -0.40 29.71 35.61
CA PRO A 34 -0.23 28.27 35.61
C PRO A 34 0.90 27.98 34.63
N SER A 35 2.02 27.47 35.12
CA SER A 35 3.01 26.83 34.29
C SER A 35 2.30 25.64 33.66
N LEU A 36 1.81 25.84 32.42
CA LEU A 36 1.38 24.74 31.57
C LEU A 36 2.58 23.81 31.47
N SER A 37 2.52 22.71 32.22
CA SER A 37 3.50 21.65 32.12
C SER A 37 3.55 21.28 30.63
N ALA A 38 4.75 21.30 30.07
CA ALA A 38 5.05 20.96 28.68
C ALA A 38 4.72 19.48 28.34
N THR A 39 3.94 18.80 29.17
CA THR A 39 3.52 17.42 29.06
C THR A 39 2.11 17.27 28.47
N THR A 40 1.43 18.37 28.11
CA THR A 40 0.10 18.35 27.47
C THR A 40 0.11 18.72 25.98
N LEU A 41 1.27 18.94 25.37
CA LEU A 41 1.41 19.32 23.95
C LEU A 41 2.25 18.28 23.20
N LEU A 42 1.57 17.21 22.80
CA LEU A 42 1.68 16.48 21.52
C LEU A 42 0.90 15.18 21.72
N SER A 43 -0.43 15.29 21.75
CA SER A 43 -1.22 14.19 21.20
C SER A 43 -0.76 14.08 19.75
N VAL A 44 0.21 13.20 19.49
CA VAL A 44 0.54 12.79 18.14
C VAL A 44 -0.75 12.14 17.65
N ARG A 45 -1.61 12.92 16.99
CA ARG A 45 -2.76 12.36 16.30
C ARG A 45 -2.18 11.28 15.41
N LYS A 46 -2.56 10.03 15.68
CA LYS A 46 -2.12 8.91 14.84
C LYS A 46 -2.60 9.20 13.42
N LYS A 47 -1.67 9.21 12.48
CA LYS A 47 -1.94 9.43 11.07
C LYS A 47 -2.85 8.32 10.57
N LYS A 48 -3.93 8.69 9.89
CA LYS A 48 -4.79 7.76 9.18
C LYS A 48 -4.15 7.43 7.82
N ILE A 49 -4.23 6.17 7.42
CA ILE A 49 -3.83 5.76 6.06
C ILE A 49 -5.06 5.44 5.21
N VAL A 50 -5.08 5.91 3.96
CA VAL A 50 -6.10 5.57 2.97
C VAL A 50 -5.43 4.71 1.90
N LEU A 51 -5.72 3.42 1.92
CA LEU A 51 -5.12 2.46 1.00
C LEU A 51 -5.96 2.36 -0.27
N HIS A 52 -5.32 2.50 -1.42
CA HIS A 52 -5.90 2.25 -2.73
C HIS A 52 -5.24 0.98 -3.28
N ILE A 53 -5.99 -0.11 -3.37
CA ILE A 53 -5.43 -1.43 -3.65
C ILE A 53 -5.99 -1.93 -4.98
N ASP A 54 -5.12 -2.14 -5.97
CA ASP A 54 -5.50 -2.84 -7.19
C ASP A 54 -5.84 -4.31 -6.93
N LEU A 55 -6.56 -4.94 -7.86
CA LEU A 55 -7.00 -6.32 -7.73
C LEU A 55 -6.06 -7.32 -8.39
N ASN A 56 -5.95 -7.26 -9.72
CA ASN A 56 -5.36 -8.33 -10.51
C ASN A 56 -3.83 -8.27 -10.41
N ASN A 57 -3.20 -9.42 -10.17
CA ASN A 57 -1.76 -9.54 -9.82
C ASN A 57 -1.32 -8.70 -8.60
N THR A 58 -2.25 -8.12 -7.85
CA THR A 58 -1.99 -7.37 -6.62
C THR A 58 -2.48 -8.16 -5.41
N ILE A 59 -3.79 -8.37 -5.28
CA ILE A 59 -4.38 -9.26 -4.24
C ILE A 59 -5.12 -10.46 -4.82
N LEU A 60 -5.32 -10.50 -6.14
CA LEU A 60 -5.88 -11.63 -6.88
C LEU A 60 -4.83 -12.18 -7.85
N VAL A 61 -4.57 -13.48 -7.84
CA VAL A 61 -3.69 -14.12 -8.83
C VAL A 61 -4.55 -14.66 -9.96
N SER A 62 -5.17 -13.76 -10.70
CA SER A 62 -6.02 -14.05 -11.85
C SER A 62 -6.35 -12.74 -12.57
N ASP A 63 -6.76 -12.84 -13.83
CA ASP A 63 -7.27 -11.69 -14.57
C ASP A 63 -8.50 -12.11 -15.39
N ALA A 64 -9.69 -11.70 -14.94
CA ALA A 64 -10.94 -12.00 -15.63
C ALA A 64 -11.05 -11.30 -16.99
N VAL A 65 -10.43 -10.13 -17.17
CA VAL A 65 -10.49 -9.35 -18.41
C VAL A 65 -9.70 -10.06 -19.51
N THR A 66 -8.48 -10.49 -19.19
CA THR A 66 -7.65 -11.25 -20.15
C THR A 66 -7.83 -12.77 -20.06
N LYS A 67 -8.82 -13.24 -19.29
CA LYS A 67 -9.20 -14.65 -19.10
C LYS A 67 -8.04 -15.52 -18.61
N GLN A 68 -7.19 -14.99 -17.74
CA GLN A 68 -6.13 -15.75 -17.10
C GLN A 68 -6.61 -16.34 -15.78
N GLY A 69 -6.48 -17.65 -15.64
CA GLY A 69 -6.53 -18.30 -14.34
C GLY A 69 -5.20 -18.14 -13.60
N THR A 70 -5.10 -18.82 -12.46
CA THR A 70 -4.00 -18.64 -11.51
C THR A 70 -2.63 -19.00 -12.06
N VAL A 71 -2.53 -20.11 -12.80
CA VAL A 71 -1.25 -20.53 -13.37
C VAL A 71 -0.83 -19.55 -14.46
N ALA A 72 -1.76 -19.18 -15.35
CA ALA A 72 -1.45 -18.26 -16.45
C ALA A 72 -1.12 -16.84 -15.96
N ALA A 73 -1.74 -16.37 -14.88
CA ALA A 73 -1.46 -15.07 -14.27
C ALA A 73 -0.05 -15.02 -13.68
N LEU A 74 0.36 -16.07 -12.94
CA LEU A 74 1.70 -16.13 -12.36
C LEU A 74 2.80 -16.36 -13.41
N GLU A 75 2.53 -17.20 -14.42
CA GLU A 75 3.37 -17.34 -15.63
C GLU A 75 3.58 -15.99 -16.33
N TYR A 76 2.52 -15.20 -16.47
CA TYR A 76 2.57 -13.85 -17.04
C TYR A 76 3.41 -12.91 -16.17
N PHE A 77 3.15 -12.85 -14.86
CA PHE A 77 3.94 -12.04 -13.94
C PHE A 77 5.44 -12.37 -14.05
N LEU A 78 5.81 -13.65 -14.07
CA LEU A 78 7.22 -14.04 -14.21
C LEU A 78 7.86 -13.50 -15.51
N SER A 79 7.11 -13.39 -16.61
CA SER A 79 7.63 -12.79 -17.84
C SER A 79 7.90 -11.28 -17.74
N THR A 80 7.23 -10.57 -16.81
CA THR A 80 7.43 -9.12 -16.58
C THR A 80 8.57 -8.82 -15.61
N VAL A 81 8.97 -9.78 -14.77
CA VAL A 81 10.03 -9.63 -13.77
C VAL A 81 11.29 -10.46 -14.05
N THR A 82 11.44 -10.96 -15.28
CA THR A 82 12.63 -11.69 -15.72
C THR A 82 13.33 -10.95 -16.86
N TRP A 83 14.65 -10.83 -16.74
CA TRP A 83 15.42 -9.81 -17.45
C TRP A 83 16.43 -10.41 -18.42
N GLY A 84 16.60 -9.76 -19.56
CA GLY A 84 17.60 -10.10 -20.55
C GLY A 84 17.86 -8.97 -21.54
N ARG A 85 18.55 -9.30 -22.62
CA ARG A 85 18.88 -8.38 -23.70
C ARG A 85 18.97 -9.09 -25.03
N MET A 86 18.83 -8.33 -26.12
CA MET A 86 19.13 -8.81 -27.46
C MET A 86 20.63 -8.63 -27.76
N ALA A 87 21.34 -9.73 -27.96
CA ALA A 87 22.73 -9.74 -28.37
C ALA A 87 22.89 -10.54 -29.67
N LYS A 88 23.43 -9.90 -30.72
CA LYS A 88 23.62 -10.51 -32.05
C LYS A 88 22.34 -11.19 -32.59
N GLY A 89 21.18 -10.56 -32.37
CA GLY A 89 19.88 -11.08 -32.80
C GLY A 89 19.32 -12.23 -31.98
N LYS A 90 19.92 -12.58 -30.84
CA LYS A 90 19.45 -13.62 -29.92
C LYS A 90 19.18 -13.06 -28.54
N TRP A 91 18.22 -13.67 -27.85
CA TRP A 91 17.93 -13.34 -26.46
C TRP A 91 18.98 -13.96 -25.52
N GLU A 92 19.58 -13.13 -24.68
CA GLU A 92 20.46 -13.54 -23.59
C GLU A 92 19.81 -13.18 -22.26
N TRP A 93 19.64 -14.17 -21.38
CA TRP A 93 19.19 -13.96 -20.01
C TRP A 93 20.30 -13.30 -19.19
N MET A 94 19.94 -12.32 -18.36
CA MET A 94 20.90 -11.58 -17.53
C MET A 94 20.85 -12.01 -16.06
N CYS A 95 19.74 -12.60 -15.63
CA CYS A 95 19.55 -13.09 -14.26
C CYS A 95 18.98 -14.51 -14.26
N GLU A 96 19.36 -15.28 -13.25
CA GLU A 96 18.77 -16.60 -12.95
C GLU A 96 17.62 -16.51 -11.94
N SER A 97 17.33 -15.31 -11.42
CA SER A 97 16.23 -15.07 -10.49
C SER A 97 15.41 -13.86 -10.93
N PRO A 98 14.08 -13.88 -10.74
CA PRO A 98 13.23 -12.74 -11.03
C PRO A 98 13.50 -11.59 -10.05
N SER A 99 13.23 -10.37 -10.50
CA SER A 99 13.31 -9.15 -9.71
C SER A 99 12.34 -8.10 -10.23
N LEU A 100 11.74 -7.31 -9.35
CA LEU A 100 10.85 -6.20 -9.76
C LEU A 100 11.56 -5.17 -10.63
N HIS A 101 12.84 -4.92 -10.35
CA HIS A 101 13.64 -3.93 -11.04
C HIS A 101 14.67 -4.60 -11.96
N PRO A 102 15.03 -3.94 -13.09
CA PRO A 102 16.09 -4.43 -13.95
C PRO A 102 17.41 -4.51 -13.17
N PRO A 103 18.25 -5.53 -13.44
CA PRO A 103 19.54 -5.69 -12.75
C PRO A 103 20.56 -4.61 -13.12
N CYS A 104 20.42 -3.99 -14.29
CA CYS A 104 21.28 -2.90 -14.76
C CYS A 104 20.62 -2.15 -15.93
N ASP A 105 21.23 -1.04 -16.32
CA ASP A 105 20.81 -0.26 -17.49
C ASP A 105 20.84 -1.09 -18.77
N GLY A 106 19.83 -0.90 -19.61
CA GLY A 106 19.66 -1.62 -20.88
C GLY A 106 19.11 -3.04 -20.76
N ALA A 107 18.92 -3.57 -19.55
CA ALA A 107 18.15 -4.80 -19.36
C ALA A 107 16.67 -4.53 -19.62
N VAL A 108 16.02 -5.41 -20.38
CA VAL A 108 14.59 -5.35 -20.66
C VAL A 108 13.93 -6.62 -20.13
N SER A 109 12.68 -6.50 -19.68
CA SER A 109 11.90 -7.68 -19.30
C SER A 109 11.61 -8.54 -20.53
N TYR A 110 11.42 -9.85 -20.35
CA TYR A 110 11.02 -10.70 -21.45
C TYR A 110 9.70 -10.23 -22.08
N TYR A 111 8.73 -9.87 -21.23
CA TYR A 111 7.43 -9.35 -21.66
C TYR A 111 7.55 -8.07 -22.50
N SER A 112 8.33 -7.07 -22.06
CA SER A 112 8.49 -5.83 -22.84
C SER A 112 9.13 -6.06 -24.21
N GLN A 113 9.98 -7.09 -24.33
CA GLN A 113 10.67 -7.39 -25.59
C GLN A 113 9.82 -8.22 -26.56
N PHE A 114 9.02 -9.17 -26.07
CA PHE A 114 8.34 -10.17 -26.90
C PHE A 114 6.82 -10.24 -26.70
N GLY A 115 6.27 -9.48 -25.75
CA GLY A 115 4.88 -9.54 -25.35
C GLY A 115 4.54 -10.80 -24.54
N ARG A 116 3.24 -11.10 -24.48
CA ARG A 116 2.70 -12.22 -23.70
C ARG A 116 3.01 -13.56 -24.37
N VAL A 117 3.45 -14.53 -23.57
CA VAL A 117 3.69 -15.92 -23.99
C VAL A 117 2.89 -16.88 -23.12
N VAL A 118 2.15 -17.79 -23.76
CA VAL A 118 1.41 -18.85 -23.06
C VAL A 118 2.40 -19.90 -22.55
N GLY A 119 2.32 -20.23 -21.26
CA GLY A 119 3.20 -21.23 -20.64
C GLY A 119 4.68 -20.84 -20.73
N PHE A 120 4.98 -19.56 -20.52
CA PHE A 120 6.33 -18.96 -20.48
C PHE A 120 7.39 -19.87 -19.82
N THR A 121 7.13 -20.43 -18.64
CA THR A 121 8.03 -21.33 -17.92
C THR A 121 7.76 -22.81 -18.19
N THR A 122 6.50 -23.18 -18.47
CA THR A 122 6.12 -24.58 -18.69
C THR A 122 6.68 -25.14 -20.00
N ALA A 123 6.48 -24.43 -21.11
CA ALA A 123 6.87 -24.84 -22.46
C ALA A 123 7.71 -23.77 -23.18
N GLY A 124 7.63 -22.53 -22.73
CA GLY A 124 8.22 -21.36 -23.35
C GLY A 124 9.70 -21.14 -23.02
N PRO A 125 10.20 -19.92 -23.31
CA PRO A 125 11.62 -19.57 -23.17
C PRO A 125 12.04 -19.35 -21.71
N GLY A 126 11.09 -19.18 -20.79
CA GLY A 126 11.31 -18.98 -19.36
C GLY A 126 11.49 -20.27 -18.55
N LYS A 127 11.74 -21.43 -19.17
CA LYS A 127 11.88 -22.75 -18.48
C LYS A 127 12.79 -22.75 -17.26
N ARG A 128 13.83 -21.93 -17.26
CA ARG A 128 14.75 -21.77 -16.13
C ARG A 128 14.07 -21.27 -14.85
N PHE A 129 12.98 -20.52 -14.98
CA PHE A 129 12.20 -19.97 -13.86
C PHE A 129 11.06 -20.88 -13.41
N ARG A 130 10.94 -22.08 -13.99
CA ARG A 130 9.87 -23.04 -13.66
C ARG A 130 9.83 -23.39 -12.18
N ARG A 131 10.99 -23.54 -11.54
CA ARG A 131 11.06 -23.83 -10.10
C ARG A 131 10.38 -22.72 -9.29
N VAL A 132 10.58 -21.46 -9.66
CA VAL A 132 9.94 -20.32 -8.99
C VAL A 132 8.43 -20.37 -9.15
N LEU A 133 7.92 -20.70 -10.35
CA LEU A 133 6.48 -20.90 -10.57
C LEU A 133 5.94 -21.99 -9.64
N GLU A 134 6.56 -23.16 -9.63
CA GLU A 134 6.11 -24.33 -8.86
C GLU A 134 6.11 -24.06 -7.35
N GLU A 135 7.18 -23.44 -6.83
CA GLU A 135 7.29 -23.03 -5.43
C GLU A 135 6.16 -22.07 -5.01
N HIS A 136 5.87 -21.05 -5.82
CA HIS A 136 4.85 -20.04 -5.49
C HIS A 136 3.43 -20.55 -5.70
N LEU A 137 3.19 -21.41 -6.69
CA LEU A 137 1.90 -22.09 -6.80
C LEU A 137 1.63 -22.95 -5.57
N GLU A 138 2.65 -23.66 -5.06
CA GLU A 138 2.47 -24.48 -3.85
C GLU A 138 2.14 -23.64 -2.61
N LEU A 139 2.77 -22.48 -2.43
CA LEU A 139 2.43 -21.53 -1.36
C LEU A 139 1.03 -20.94 -1.49
N LEU A 140 0.52 -20.80 -2.72
CA LEU A 140 -0.81 -20.27 -2.99
C LEU A 140 -1.93 -21.33 -2.88
N ARG A 141 -1.58 -22.60 -2.64
CA ARG A 141 -2.54 -23.71 -2.61
C ARG A 141 -3.62 -23.48 -1.56
N TRP A 142 -4.85 -23.77 -1.95
CA TRP A 142 -5.93 -23.97 -0.99
C TRP A 142 -5.62 -25.20 -0.13
N PRO A 143 -5.88 -25.18 1.20
CA PRO A 143 -5.61 -26.32 2.07
C PRO A 143 -6.21 -27.63 1.52
N SER A 144 -5.35 -28.63 1.34
CA SER A 144 -5.71 -29.88 0.63
C SER A 144 -6.71 -30.77 1.38
N ASP A 145 -6.80 -30.58 2.69
CA ASP A 145 -7.73 -31.23 3.62
C ASP A 145 -9.12 -30.59 3.61
N LEU A 146 -9.29 -29.44 2.96
CA LEU A 146 -10.55 -28.71 2.88
C LEU A 146 -11.20 -28.84 1.50
N PRO A 147 -12.54 -28.93 1.42
CA PRO A 147 -13.23 -28.87 0.15
C PRO A 147 -13.05 -27.50 -0.51
N ALA A 148 -13.29 -27.44 -1.83
CA ALA A 148 -13.32 -26.18 -2.55
C ALA A 148 -14.35 -25.22 -1.93
N HIS A 149 -13.90 -24.04 -1.53
CA HIS A 149 -14.79 -22.98 -1.10
C HIS A 149 -15.26 -22.18 -2.32
N LYS A 150 -16.58 -22.10 -2.54
CA LYS A 150 -17.20 -21.48 -3.73
C LYS A 150 -16.68 -20.08 -4.04
N GLU A 151 -16.31 -19.33 -3.01
CA GLU A 151 -15.97 -17.91 -3.12
C GLU A 151 -14.50 -17.60 -2.86
N LEU A 152 -13.81 -18.44 -2.08
CA LEU A 152 -12.45 -18.17 -1.59
C LEU A 152 -11.40 -19.04 -2.27
N SER A 153 -11.83 -20.09 -2.97
CA SER A 153 -10.96 -20.93 -3.76
C SER A 153 -11.24 -20.74 -5.24
N VAL A 154 -10.22 -20.94 -6.06
CA VAL A 154 -10.30 -20.95 -7.52
C VAL A 154 -9.56 -22.19 -8.04
N LYS A 155 -10.13 -22.83 -9.07
CA LYS A 155 -9.47 -23.95 -9.74
C LYS A 155 -8.57 -23.42 -10.84
N GLY A 156 -7.27 -23.69 -10.73
CA GLY A 156 -6.29 -23.33 -11.75
C GLY A 156 -6.36 -24.23 -12.98
N GLU A 157 -5.61 -23.85 -14.01
CA GLU A 157 -5.54 -24.54 -15.30
C GLU A 157 -4.95 -25.96 -15.18
N ASP A 158 -4.14 -26.20 -14.16
CA ASP A 158 -3.58 -27.51 -13.78
C ASP A 158 -4.56 -28.38 -12.95
N GLY A 159 -5.78 -27.89 -12.73
CA GLY A 159 -6.83 -28.57 -11.98
C GLY A 159 -6.69 -28.49 -10.46
N LYS A 160 -5.66 -27.81 -9.95
CA LYS A 160 -5.42 -27.61 -8.52
C LYS A 160 -6.29 -26.47 -7.98
N LEU A 161 -6.53 -26.48 -6.67
CA LEU A 161 -7.23 -25.39 -5.97
C LEU A 161 -6.23 -24.42 -5.35
N TYR A 162 -6.51 -23.13 -5.51
CA TYR A 162 -5.71 -22.01 -5.04
C TYR A 162 -6.58 -21.02 -4.26
N HIS A 163 -5.97 -20.24 -3.37
CA HIS A 163 -6.63 -19.08 -2.78
C HIS A 163 -6.99 -18.06 -3.88
N TRP A 164 -8.24 -17.60 -3.90
CA TRP A 164 -8.67 -16.58 -4.86
C TRP A 164 -8.14 -15.19 -4.49
N ILE A 165 -8.20 -14.84 -3.20
CA ILE A 165 -7.61 -13.63 -2.61
C ILE A 165 -6.36 -14.04 -1.85
N LEU A 166 -5.25 -13.32 -2.03
CA LEU A 166 -3.99 -13.61 -1.37
C LEU A 166 -4.15 -13.62 0.17
N PRO A 167 -3.63 -14.64 0.87
CA PRO A 167 -3.64 -14.68 2.32
C PRO A 167 -2.99 -13.45 2.98
N SER A 168 -1.92 -12.89 2.39
CA SER A 168 -1.24 -11.69 2.88
C SER A 168 -2.13 -10.45 2.93
N PHE A 169 -3.20 -10.37 2.12
CA PHE A 169 -4.18 -9.30 2.24
C PHE A 169 -4.99 -9.39 3.55
N PHE A 170 -5.41 -10.60 3.95
CA PHE A 170 -6.12 -10.76 5.21
C PHE A 170 -5.20 -10.58 6.41
N GLN A 171 -3.92 -10.98 6.29
CA GLN A 171 -2.90 -10.67 7.29
C GLN A 171 -2.71 -9.16 7.47
N LEU A 172 -2.69 -8.39 6.36
CA LEU A 172 -2.66 -6.92 6.43
C LEU A 172 -3.79 -6.35 7.29
N LEU A 173 -5.02 -6.83 7.13
CA LEU A 173 -6.16 -6.35 7.93
C LEU A 173 -5.93 -6.59 9.43
N GLN A 174 -5.44 -7.78 9.81
CA GLN A 174 -5.13 -8.10 11.21
C GLN A 174 -3.98 -7.24 11.75
N ASP A 175 -2.94 -7.05 10.95
CA ASP A 175 -1.77 -6.26 11.32
C ASP A 175 -2.15 -4.80 11.58
N LEU A 176 -2.92 -4.17 10.68
CA LEU A 176 -3.34 -2.78 10.84
C LEU A 176 -4.21 -2.57 12.09
N VAL A 177 -5.16 -3.48 12.35
CA VAL A 177 -6.02 -3.42 13.55
C VAL A 177 -5.22 -3.67 14.83
N SER A 178 -4.36 -4.70 14.85
CA SER A 178 -3.54 -5.02 16.03
C SER A 178 -2.54 -3.91 16.38
N GLN A 179 -1.98 -3.24 15.37
CA GLN A 179 -1.10 -2.07 15.52
C GLN A 179 -1.88 -0.79 15.87
N LYS A 180 -3.21 -0.83 15.89
CA LYS A 180 -4.10 0.31 16.13
C LYS A 180 -3.78 1.47 15.18
N ILE A 181 -3.60 1.13 13.91
CA ILE A 181 -3.47 2.10 12.81
C ILE A 181 -4.90 2.40 12.35
N GLU A 182 -5.25 3.67 12.24
CA GLU A 182 -6.52 4.08 11.65
C GLU A 182 -6.40 3.98 10.12
N PHE A 183 -7.33 3.28 9.47
CA PHE A 183 -7.27 3.11 8.02
C PHE A 183 -8.63 3.02 7.34
N SER A 184 -8.64 3.28 6.04
CA SER A 184 -9.68 2.88 5.11
C SER A 184 -9.06 2.24 3.87
N ILE A 185 -9.81 1.38 3.18
CA ILE A 185 -9.35 0.73 1.95
C ILE A 185 -10.35 0.97 0.83
N PHE A 186 -9.82 1.39 -0.31
CA PHE A 186 -10.51 1.38 -1.58
C PHE A 186 -9.88 0.35 -2.51
N PHE A 187 -10.64 -0.68 -2.83
CA PHE A 187 -10.32 -1.56 -3.95
C PHE A 187 -10.52 -0.80 -5.26
N ARG A 188 -9.49 -0.78 -6.11
CA ARG A 188 -9.45 -0.05 -7.38
C ARG A 188 -9.30 -1.07 -8.50
N THR A 189 -10.05 -0.94 -9.58
CA THR A 189 -9.87 -1.84 -10.73
C THR A 189 -10.44 -1.24 -11.99
N PHE A 190 -9.81 -1.51 -13.13
CA PHE A 190 -10.43 -1.30 -14.44
C PHE A 190 -11.42 -2.42 -14.82
N GLY A 191 -11.31 -3.58 -14.17
CA GLY A 191 -12.06 -4.80 -14.50
C GLY A 191 -13.44 -4.87 -13.86
N ALA A 192 -13.98 -6.09 -13.81
CA ALA A 192 -15.34 -6.39 -13.34
C ALA A 192 -15.39 -7.17 -12.02
N ASP A 193 -14.24 -7.45 -11.40
CA ASP A 193 -14.15 -8.31 -10.21
C ASP A 193 -14.58 -7.62 -8.90
N LEU A 194 -14.68 -6.29 -8.91
CA LEU A 194 -14.95 -5.49 -7.71
C LEU A 194 -16.23 -5.89 -6.95
N PRO A 195 -17.42 -6.06 -7.57
CA PRO A 195 -18.62 -6.44 -6.83
C PRO A 195 -18.48 -7.78 -6.13
N ARG A 196 -17.88 -8.77 -6.81
CA ARG A 196 -17.61 -10.08 -6.23
C ARG A 196 -16.66 -9.97 -5.06
N LEU A 197 -15.56 -9.23 -5.20
CA LEU A 197 -14.58 -9.05 -4.14
C LEU A 197 -15.20 -8.45 -2.88
N LEU A 198 -15.96 -7.36 -3.02
CA LEU A 198 -16.60 -6.69 -1.89
C LEU A 198 -17.52 -7.64 -1.11
N MET A 199 -18.35 -8.42 -1.82
CA MET A 199 -19.22 -9.42 -1.20
C MET A 199 -18.43 -10.49 -0.45
N VAL A 200 -17.34 -10.98 -1.03
CA VAL A 200 -16.52 -12.03 -0.41
C VAL A 200 -15.79 -11.51 0.83
N VAL A 201 -15.19 -10.32 0.75
CA VAL A 201 -14.51 -9.68 1.89
C VAL A 201 -15.49 -9.40 3.01
N GLN A 202 -16.69 -8.89 2.72
CA GLN A 202 -17.76 -8.70 3.71
C GLN A 202 -18.07 -10.02 4.43
N ARG A 203 -18.36 -11.10 3.70
CA ARG A 203 -18.72 -12.38 4.32
C ARG A 203 -17.61 -12.95 5.17
N VAL A 204 -16.36 -12.84 4.73
CA VAL A 204 -15.21 -13.29 5.53
C VAL A 204 -15.10 -12.48 6.83
N LEU A 205 -15.27 -11.17 6.76
CA LEU A 205 -15.23 -10.28 7.93
C LEU A 205 -16.45 -10.41 8.84
N GLU A 206 -17.59 -10.90 8.37
CA GLU A 206 -18.78 -11.09 9.21
C GLU A 206 -18.87 -12.51 9.80
N GLN A 207 -18.46 -13.52 9.03
CA GLN A 207 -18.74 -14.93 9.31
C GLN A 207 -17.48 -15.76 9.63
N GLY A 208 -16.28 -15.22 9.40
CA GLY A 208 -15.03 -15.94 9.69
C GLY A 208 -14.80 -17.16 8.79
N THR A 209 -15.27 -17.09 7.55
CA THR A 209 -15.27 -18.24 6.61
C THR A 209 -13.90 -18.58 6.02
N HIS A 210 -12.87 -17.74 6.23
CA HIS A 210 -11.53 -18.03 5.73
C HIS A 210 -10.78 -19.00 6.66
N PRO A 211 -10.32 -20.17 6.17
CA PRO A 211 -9.76 -21.21 7.04
C PRO A 211 -8.48 -20.79 7.77
N LEU A 212 -7.64 -19.97 7.13
CA LEU A 212 -6.40 -19.46 7.73
C LEU A 212 -6.62 -18.24 8.64
N PHE A 213 -7.80 -17.62 8.60
CA PHE A 213 -8.06 -16.36 9.29
C PHE A 213 -9.45 -16.38 9.96
N PRO A 214 -9.69 -17.32 10.90
CA PRO A 214 -11.00 -17.47 11.55
C PRO A 214 -11.38 -16.27 12.44
N MET A 215 -10.39 -15.49 12.87
CA MET A 215 -10.56 -14.35 13.79
C MET A 215 -10.90 -13.04 13.09
N LEU A 216 -11.07 -13.04 11.77
CA LEU A 216 -11.42 -11.83 11.01
C LEU A 216 -12.70 -11.11 11.50
N PRO A 217 -13.74 -11.80 12.01
CA PRO A 217 -14.89 -11.13 12.62
C PRO A 217 -14.59 -10.27 13.85
N GLU A 218 -13.50 -10.56 14.55
CA GLU A 218 -13.12 -9.77 15.73
C GLU A 218 -12.57 -8.39 15.37
N LEU A 219 -12.16 -8.20 14.10
CA LEU A 219 -11.65 -6.93 13.61
C LEU A 219 -12.73 -5.84 13.52
N LYS A 220 -14.02 -6.23 13.45
CA LYS A 220 -15.18 -5.32 13.37
C LYS A 220 -15.07 -4.27 12.26
N LEU A 221 -14.47 -4.67 11.14
CA LEU A 221 -14.34 -3.82 9.96
C LEU A 221 -15.64 -3.85 9.16
N SER A 222 -16.12 -2.68 8.73
CA SER A 222 -17.26 -2.57 7.83
C SER A 222 -16.82 -2.63 6.36
N VAL A 223 -17.68 -3.18 5.52
CA VAL A 223 -17.49 -3.21 4.06
C VAL A 223 -18.71 -2.58 3.39
N ASP A 224 -18.50 -1.53 2.61
CA ASP A 224 -19.50 -1.00 1.70
C ASP A 224 -19.48 -1.81 0.40
N THR A 225 -20.50 -2.66 0.25
CA THR A 225 -20.63 -3.53 -0.93
C THR A 225 -21.19 -2.82 -2.16
N THR A 226 -21.51 -1.52 -2.08
CA THR A 226 -21.98 -0.73 -3.21
C THR A 226 -20.77 -0.29 -4.05
N PRO A 227 -20.54 -0.87 -5.25
CA PRO A 227 -19.38 -0.50 -6.05
C PRO A 227 -19.54 0.93 -6.54
N GLY A 228 -18.55 1.77 -6.25
CA GLY A 228 -18.49 3.09 -6.84
C GLY A 228 -17.85 3.07 -8.23
N GLN A 229 -17.87 4.22 -8.90
CA GLN A 229 -17.19 4.43 -10.17
C GLN A 229 -16.38 5.73 -10.12
N ILE A 230 -15.17 5.69 -10.69
CA ILE A 230 -14.41 6.89 -11.01
C ILE A 230 -14.41 7.03 -12.54
N ARG A 231 -14.85 8.19 -13.02
CA ARG A 231 -14.96 8.52 -14.44
C ARG A 231 -14.27 9.84 -14.72
N CYS A 232 -13.26 9.76 -15.57
CA CYS A 232 -12.51 10.91 -16.07
C CYS A 232 -13.09 11.44 -17.38
N ASN A 233 -13.02 12.75 -17.58
CA ASN A 233 -13.29 13.43 -18.85
C ASN A 233 -12.43 14.71 -18.93
N ASN A 234 -12.54 15.46 -20.04
CA ASN A 234 -11.76 16.69 -20.25
C ASN A 234 -12.01 17.79 -19.19
N LYS A 235 -13.11 17.73 -18.43
CA LYS A 235 -13.43 18.68 -17.34
C LYS A 235 -12.90 18.22 -15.99
N GLY A 236 -12.35 17.01 -15.88
CA GLY A 236 -11.82 16.46 -14.64
C GLY A 236 -12.35 15.09 -14.27
N VAL A 237 -12.32 14.77 -12.98
CA VAL A 237 -12.68 13.45 -12.45
C VAL A 237 -13.98 13.52 -11.68
N ILE A 238 -14.85 12.53 -11.88
CA ILE A 238 -16.12 12.37 -11.18
C ILE A 238 -16.10 11.02 -10.46
N LEU A 239 -16.33 11.05 -9.16
CA LEU A 239 -16.58 9.89 -8.32
C LEU A 239 -18.07 9.78 -8.06
N VAL A 240 -18.63 8.59 -8.26
CA VAL A 240 -20.04 8.28 -8.00
C VAL A 240 -20.15 7.02 -7.17
N ARG A 241 -20.94 7.04 -6.11
CA ARG A 241 -21.33 5.84 -5.34
C ARG A 241 -22.73 6.04 -4.78
N GLY A 242 -23.69 5.20 -5.20
CA GLY A 242 -25.09 5.41 -4.82
C GLY A 242 -25.57 6.80 -5.23
N GLU A 243 -26.03 7.59 -4.27
CA GLU A 243 -26.43 8.99 -4.45
C GLU A 243 -25.26 9.99 -4.32
N GLU A 244 -24.12 9.55 -3.76
CA GLU A 244 -22.94 10.40 -3.62
C GLU A 244 -22.31 10.66 -4.98
N ARG A 245 -22.07 11.94 -5.27
CA ARG A 245 -21.38 12.40 -6.47
C ARG A 245 -20.45 13.54 -6.12
N VAL A 246 -19.15 13.32 -6.33
CA VAL A 246 -18.10 14.31 -6.07
C VAL A 246 -17.30 14.52 -7.35
N SER A 247 -16.94 15.77 -7.64
CA SER A 247 -16.30 16.18 -8.90
C SER A 247 -15.12 17.10 -8.63
N THR A 248 -14.07 17.01 -9.44
CA THR A 248 -12.95 17.98 -9.41
C THR A 248 -13.28 19.30 -10.08
N GLN A 249 -14.48 19.44 -10.69
CA GLN A 249 -14.93 20.72 -11.26
C GLN A 249 -15.08 21.79 -10.18
N ASP A 250 -15.35 21.39 -8.95
CA ASP A 250 -15.42 22.27 -7.76
C ASP A 250 -14.05 22.38 -7.05
N GLY A 251 -12.98 21.88 -7.67
CA GLY A 251 -11.61 21.82 -7.14
C GLY A 251 -11.13 20.39 -6.87
N GLU A 252 -9.84 20.11 -7.11
CA GLU A 252 -9.23 18.78 -6.90
C GLU A 252 -9.33 18.32 -5.43
N ARG A 253 -9.38 19.27 -4.48
CA ARG A 253 -9.45 19.00 -3.03
C ARG A 253 -10.74 18.30 -2.60
N SER A 254 -11.83 18.49 -3.33
CA SER A 254 -13.12 17.88 -3.02
C SER A 254 -13.04 16.35 -3.00
N LEU A 255 -12.34 15.75 -3.98
CA LEU A 255 -12.15 14.30 -4.02
C LEU A 255 -11.16 13.80 -2.98
N TYR A 256 -10.07 14.55 -2.73
CA TYR A 256 -9.17 14.24 -1.62
C TYR A 256 -9.93 14.17 -0.29
N ASN A 257 -10.71 15.20 0.04
CA ASN A 257 -11.46 15.26 1.30
C ASN A 257 -12.51 14.14 1.42
N CYS A 258 -13.27 13.87 0.35
CA CYS A 258 -14.25 12.77 0.31
C CYS A 258 -13.59 11.41 0.63
N LEU A 259 -12.49 11.09 -0.04
CA LEU A 259 -11.76 9.84 0.17
C LEU A 259 -11.11 9.79 1.56
N SER A 260 -10.54 10.90 2.01
CA SER A 260 -9.92 11.07 3.34
C SER A 260 -10.88 10.84 4.50
N LEU A 261 -12.14 11.26 4.36
CA LEU A 261 -13.17 11.09 5.41
C LEU A 261 -13.77 9.69 5.46
N SER A 262 -13.57 8.87 4.42
CA SER A 262 -14.18 7.55 4.31
C SER A 262 -13.67 6.56 5.36
N GLN A 263 -14.53 5.65 5.81
CA GLN A 263 -14.20 4.63 6.82
C GLN A 263 -14.45 3.22 6.25
N GLY A 264 -13.81 2.22 6.86
CA GLY A 264 -13.98 0.83 6.48
C GLY A 264 -13.38 0.51 5.10
N LEU A 265 -13.93 -0.52 4.47
CA LEU A 265 -13.50 -1.01 3.16
C LEU A 265 -14.59 -0.72 2.13
N GLY A 266 -14.20 -0.37 0.92
CA GLY A 266 -15.11 -0.21 -0.22
C GLY A 266 -14.31 -0.26 -1.51
N GLY A 267 -14.89 0.18 -2.62
CA GLY A 267 -14.11 0.26 -3.84
C GLY A 267 -14.76 1.01 -4.99
N PHE A 268 -13.95 1.22 -6.02
CA PHE A 268 -14.32 1.97 -7.20
C PHE A 268 -13.80 1.29 -8.46
N GLN A 269 -14.67 1.15 -9.45
CA GLN A 269 -14.23 0.81 -10.80
C GLN A 269 -13.69 2.07 -11.50
N ASP A 270 -12.45 1.99 -11.98
CA ASP A 270 -11.75 3.04 -12.73
C ASP A 270 -12.16 3.10 -14.20
N HIS A 271 -11.77 4.19 -14.86
CA HIS A 271 -12.21 4.50 -16.22
C HIS A 271 -11.28 3.91 -17.29
N PHE A 272 -11.38 2.61 -17.56
CA PHE A 272 -10.51 1.94 -18.54
C PHE A 272 -10.52 2.61 -19.92
N ASN A 273 -11.71 2.94 -20.42
CA ASN A 273 -11.85 3.60 -21.72
C ASN A 273 -11.06 4.92 -21.76
N TRP A 274 -11.08 5.71 -20.70
CA TRP A 274 -10.28 6.94 -20.63
C TRP A 274 -8.79 6.67 -20.69
N TRP A 275 -8.31 5.64 -19.97
CA TRP A 275 -6.90 5.25 -20.02
C TRP A 275 -6.47 4.82 -21.44
N ALA A 276 -7.30 4.01 -22.11
CA ALA A 276 -7.07 3.59 -23.49
C ALA A 276 -7.09 4.77 -24.49
N HIS A 277 -8.02 5.73 -24.33
CA HIS A 277 -8.06 6.93 -25.18
C HIS A 277 -6.84 7.84 -24.99
N ASN A 278 -6.21 7.80 -23.81
CA ASN A 278 -4.95 8.51 -23.52
C ASN A 278 -3.72 7.62 -23.74
N THR A 279 -3.84 6.65 -24.67
CA THR A 279 -2.76 5.75 -25.12
C THR A 279 -2.02 5.06 -23.98
N TYR A 280 -2.73 4.71 -22.92
CA TYR A 280 -2.20 4.05 -21.71
C TYR A 280 -1.14 4.85 -20.95
N THR A 281 -1.04 6.16 -21.20
CA THR A 281 -0.10 7.04 -20.51
C THR A 281 -0.54 7.36 -19.08
N ILE A 282 0.40 7.92 -18.30
CA ILE A 282 0.15 8.44 -16.95
C ILE A 282 -1.07 9.38 -16.88
N MET A 283 -1.35 10.16 -17.92
CA MET A 283 -2.47 11.13 -17.94
C MET A 283 -3.85 10.46 -18.01
N GLY A 284 -3.89 9.21 -18.48
CA GLY A 284 -5.09 8.39 -18.50
C GLY A 284 -5.24 7.48 -17.28
N GLY A 285 -4.22 7.38 -16.44
CA GLY A 285 -4.14 6.42 -15.34
C GLY A 285 -5.19 6.65 -14.25
N LYS A 286 -5.22 5.74 -13.27
CA LYS A 286 -6.07 5.82 -12.08
C LYS A 286 -5.69 7.06 -11.27
N PRO A 287 -6.57 8.05 -11.10
CA PRO A 287 -6.22 9.26 -10.38
C PRO A 287 -5.97 8.97 -8.90
N LEU A 288 -4.94 9.61 -8.36
CA LEU A 288 -4.58 9.58 -6.95
C LEU A 288 -4.19 10.99 -6.50
N TRP A 289 -4.88 11.51 -5.48
CA TRP A 289 -4.52 12.79 -4.86
C TRP A 289 -3.60 12.58 -3.69
N VAL A 290 -2.51 13.35 -3.65
CA VAL A 290 -1.53 13.36 -2.56
C VAL A 290 -1.39 14.79 -2.07
N ASP A 291 -1.64 14.99 -0.79
CA ASP A 291 -1.39 16.27 -0.12
C ASP A 291 -0.09 16.18 0.69
N PRO A 292 1.04 16.66 0.17
CA PRO A 292 2.33 16.53 0.85
C PRO A 292 2.43 17.37 2.13
N PHE A 293 1.40 18.18 2.44
CA PHE A 293 1.31 19.01 3.63
C PHE A 293 0.42 18.40 4.73
N ASP A 294 -0.31 17.32 4.42
CA ASP A 294 -1.21 16.69 5.39
C ASP A 294 -0.43 15.78 6.34
N SER A 295 -0.31 16.22 7.59
CA SER A 295 0.32 15.44 8.66
C SER A 295 -0.61 14.40 9.29
N THR A 296 -1.89 14.43 8.97
CA THR A 296 -2.95 13.63 9.61
C THR A 296 -3.43 12.48 8.73
N ILE A 297 -3.29 12.59 7.41
CA ILE A 297 -3.76 11.59 6.45
C ILE A 297 -2.67 11.32 5.40
N GLN A 298 -2.49 10.06 5.05
CA GLN A 298 -1.62 9.63 3.95
C GLN A 298 -2.36 8.67 3.03
N HIS A 299 -2.35 8.96 1.73
CA HIS A 299 -2.88 8.05 0.72
C HIS A 299 -1.75 7.18 0.16
N ILE A 300 -1.96 5.87 0.09
CA ILE A 300 -0.99 4.91 -0.46
C ILE A 300 -1.67 4.06 -1.52
N PHE A 301 -1.11 4.01 -2.73
CA PHE A 301 -1.61 3.21 -3.84
C PHE A 301 -0.71 1.99 -4.07
N ILE A 302 -1.32 0.81 -4.15
CA ILE A 302 -0.65 -0.48 -4.33
C ILE A 302 -1.16 -1.10 -5.64
N ASP A 303 -0.26 -1.34 -6.57
CA ASP A 303 -0.59 -1.88 -7.91
C ASP A 303 0.65 -2.56 -8.51
N ASP A 304 0.48 -3.70 -9.18
CA ASP A 304 1.58 -4.42 -9.83
C ASP A 304 2.13 -3.66 -11.05
N ASN A 305 1.33 -2.78 -11.66
CA ASN A 305 1.64 -1.99 -12.85
C ASN A 305 2.11 -0.56 -12.56
N ILE A 306 2.46 -0.25 -11.32
CA ILE A 306 3.30 0.92 -11.04
C ILE A 306 4.71 0.66 -11.60
N ARG A 307 5.21 1.59 -12.41
CA ARG A 307 6.56 1.58 -12.96
C ARG A 307 7.31 2.84 -12.51
N GLN A 308 8.63 2.75 -12.36
CA GLN A 308 9.45 3.92 -11.99
C GLN A 308 9.74 4.86 -13.17
N ASN A 309 9.40 4.45 -14.40
CA ASN A 309 9.33 5.34 -15.56
C ASN A 309 7.87 5.77 -15.80
N ASN A 310 7.70 6.98 -16.35
CA ASN A 310 6.37 7.57 -16.54
C ASN A 310 5.65 7.10 -17.82
N ASP A 311 6.36 6.35 -18.68
CA ASP A 311 5.88 6.02 -20.02
C ASP A 311 4.79 4.94 -19.99
N ASP A 312 4.78 4.07 -18.97
CA ASP A 312 3.87 2.90 -18.86
C ASP A 312 3.39 2.65 -17.42
N THR A 313 3.00 3.70 -16.69
CA THR A 313 2.46 3.57 -15.33
C THR A 313 0.94 3.73 -15.27
N ILE A 314 0.30 2.92 -14.44
CA ILE A 314 -1.16 2.83 -14.34
C ILE A 314 -1.80 3.89 -13.44
N VAL A 315 -1.02 4.56 -12.60
CA VAL A 315 -1.51 5.57 -11.64
C VAL A 315 -1.22 6.96 -12.19
N HIS A 316 -2.18 7.89 -12.06
CA HIS A 316 -2.02 9.32 -12.32
C HIS A 316 -1.90 10.09 -10.99
N PRO A 317 -0.68 10.34 -10.48
CA PRO A 317 -0.50 10.99 -9.19
C PRO A 317 -0.63 12.50 -9.34
N LYS A 318 -1.54 13.09 -8.57
CA LYS A 318 -1.86 14.52 -8.50
C LYS A 318 -1.43 15.05 -7.13
N VAL A 319 -0.34 15.82 -7.10
CA VAL A 319 0.23 16.38 -5.86
C VAL A 319 -0.23 17.83 -5.69
N PHE A 320 -0.81 18.16 -4.54
CA PHE A 320 -1.22 19.54 -4.23
C PHE A 320 -0.02 20.47 -4.14
N LEU A 321 -0.17 21.69 -4.67
CA LEU A 321 0.89 22.69 -4.71
C LEU A 321 0.95 23.55 -3.44
N ASP A 322 -0.17 23.67 -2.73
CA ASP A 322 -0.25 24.45 -1.51
C ASP A 322 -1.21 23.79 -0.47
N PRO A 323 -1.06 24.10 0.84
CA PRO A 323 -1.82 23.41 1.89
C PRO A 323 -3.34 23.60 1.85
N ARG A 324 -3.83 24.69 1.25
CA ARG A 324 -5.25 25.11 1.32
C ARG A 324 -5.92 25.28 -0.04
N GLY A 325 -5.19 25.14 -1.12
CA GLY A 325 -5.66 25.33 -2.47
C GLY A 325 -6.05 24.01 -3.13
N SER A 326 -6.50 24.16 -4.35
CA SER A 326 -7.07 23.08 -5.16
C SER A 326 -6.24 22.78 -6.40
N GLU A 327 -5.10 23.45 -6.57
CA GLU A 327 -4.21 23.21 -7.70
C GLU A 327 -3.32 22.00 -7.43
N THR A 328 -3.15 21.18 -8.47
CA THR A 328 -2.29 20.00 -8.43
C THR A 328 -1.36 19.99 -9.62
N ARG A 329 -0.20 19.36 -9.45
CA ARG A 329 0.66 18.94 -10.57
C ARG A 329 0.65 17.42 -10.69
N THR A 330 0.91 16.93 -11.89
CA THR A 330 1.26 15.53 -12.08
C THR A 330 2.68 15.31 -11.52
N ALA A 331 2.84 14.40 -10.57
CA ALA A 331 4.15 13.97 -10.07
C ALA A 331 4.65 12.75 -10.86
N SER A 332 5.98 12.57 -10.93
CA SER A 332 6.53 11.31 -11.44
C SER A 332 6.26 10.20 -10.43
N THR A 333 6.17 8.96 -10.91
CA THR A 333 6.03 7.81 -10.01
C THR A 333 7.24 7.62 -9.11
N SER A 334 8.44 7.91 -9.63
CA SER A 334 9.70 7.85 -8.86
C SER A 334 9.73 8.81 -7.67
N GLU A 335 9.07 9.97 -7.77
CA GLU A 335 8.94 10.94 -6.67
C GLU A 335 8.15 10.35 -5.49
N LEU A 336 7.17 9.51 -5.78
CA LEU A 336 6.22 8.99 -4.81
C LEU A 336 6.43 7.51 -4.47
N TYR A 337 7.41 6.86 -5.10
CA TYR A 337 7.74 5.45 -4.85
C TYR A 337 8.24 5.28 -3.40
N ASP A 338 7.73 4.28 -2.70
CA ASP A 338 7.97 4.06 -1.27
C ASP A 338 7.57 5.23 -0.37
N LEU A 339 6.74 6.14 -0.89
CA LEU A 339 6.16 7.27 -0.17
C LEU A 339 4.63 7.18 -0.18
N CYS A 340 4.05 7.17 -1.37
CA CYS A 340 2.61 7.04 -1.60
C CYS A 340 2.28 5.98 -2.67
N LEU A 341 3.28 5.38 -3.32
CA LEU A 341 3.12 4.37 -4.37
C LEU A 341 3.95 3.12 -4.02
N ILE A 342 3.34 1.95 -4.17
CA ILE A 342 3.97 0.65 -3.98
C ILE A 342 3.73 -0.19 -5.25
N GLN A 343 4.80 -0.57 -5.93
CA GLN A 343 4.72 -1.63 -6.93
C GLN A 343 4.61 -2.99 -6.22
N THR A 344 3.60 -3.78 -6.57
CA THR A 344 3.42 -5.11 -5.95
C THR A 344 4.47 -6.10 -6.45
N ASP A 345 5.28 -6.64 -5.52
CA ASP A 345 6.03 -7.88 -5.72
C ASP A 345 5.11 -9.07 -5.44
N LEU A 346 4.50 -9.63 -6.49
CA LEU A 346 3.55 -10.73 -6.35
C LEU A 346 4.18 -11.98 -5.72
N LEU A 347 5.46 -12.26 -6.00
CA LEU A 347 6.17 -13.41 -5.44
C LEU A 347 6.32 -13.26 -3.92
N ARG A 348 6.70 -12.05 -3.46
CA ARG A 348 6.74 -11.75 -2.03
C ARG A 348 5.35 -11.69 -1.40
N ALA A 349 4.36 -11.14 -2.09
CA ALA A 349 2.98 -11.10 -1.59
C ALA A 349 2.39 -12.52 -1.40
N ILE A 350 2.85 -13.51 -2.18
CA ILE A 350 2.49 -14.93 -2.00
C ILE A 350 3.28 -15.58 -0.85
N SER A 351 4.58 -15.30 -0.74
CA SER A 351 5.50 -16.02 0.17
C SER A 351 5.66 -15.42 1.57
N ASP A 352 5.38 -14.13 1.74
CA ASP A 352 5.51 -13.40 3.00
C ASP A 352 4.14 -12.85 3.42
N PRO A 353 3.49 -13.44 4.44
CA PRO A 353 2.20 -12.99 4.94
C PRO A 353 2.19 -11.50 5.35
N SER A 354 3.31 -10.97 5.82
CA SER A 354 3.43 -9.58 6.29
C SER A 354 3.90 -8.61 5.20
N TYR A 355 4.00 -9.06 3.93
CA TYR A 355 4.52 -8.25 2.82
C TYR A 355 3.87 -6.86 2.74
N PHE A 356 2.55 -6.77 2.66
CA PHE A 356 1.86 -5.48 2.52
C PHE A 356 2.08 -4.58 3.74
N THR A 357 2.02 -5.14 4.94
CA THR A 357 2.26 -4.40 6.19
C THR A 357 3.66 -3.77 6.20
N GLN A 358 4.69 -4.54 5.83
CA GLN A 358 6.07 -4.04 5.76
C GLN A 358 6.19 -2.89 4.73
N ARG A 359 5.57 -3.03 3.56
CA ARG A 359 5.62 -1.98 2.51
C ARG A 359 4.89 -0.70 2.94
N ILE A 360 3.74 -0.83 3.60
CA ILE A 360 2.99 0.31 4.14
C ILE A 360 3.79 1.02 5.24
N GLN A 361 4.45 0.28 6.13
CA GLN A 361 5.30 0.87 7.18
C GLN A 361 6.44 1.70 6.58
N ILE A 362 7.10 1.21 5.53
CA ILE A 362 8.14 1.97 4.80
C ILE A 362 7.56 3.28 4.24
N CYS A 363 6.38 3.24 3.61
CA CYS A 363 5.69 4.45 3.14
C CYS A 363 5.38 5.43 4.27
N MET A 364 4.88 4.94 5.42
CA MET A 364 4.56 5.79 6.57
C MET A 364 5.79 6.49 7.14
N GLU A 365 6.90 5.75 7.29
CA GLU A 365 8.17 6.28 7.78
C GLU A 365 8.77 7.32 6.83
N ASN A 366 8.77 7.02 5.53
CA ASN A 366 9.28 7.93 4.51
C ASN A 366 8.45 9.21 4.41
N TYR A 367 7.12 9.09 4.53
CA TYR A 367 6.22 10.24 4.47
C TYR A 367 6.37 11.14 5.69
N GLU A 368 6.53 10.56 6.87
CA GLU A 368 6.88 11.31 8.08
C GLU A 368 8.22 12.03 7.97
N ARG A 369 9.23 11.39 7.37
CA ARG A 369 10.53 12.04 7.11
C ARG A 369 10.39 13.20 6.13
N ASN A 370 9.60 13.04 5.07
CA ASN A 370 9.37 14.07 4.06
C ASN A 370 8.68 15.31 4.67
N LEU A 371 7.64 15.11 5.49
CA LEU A 371 6.96 16.21 6.19
C LEU A 371 7.92 17.03 7.07
N ARG A 372 8.83 16.37 7.79
CA ARG A 372 9.81 17.05 8.64
C ARG A 372 10.82 17.85 7.84
N GLN A 373 11.23 17.36 6.67
CA GLN A 373 12.17 18.07 5.79
C GLN A 373 11.56 19.32 5.14
N GLN A 374 10.24 19.38 5.00
CA GLN A 374 9.54 20.58 4.50
C GLN A 374 9.35 21.68 5.56
N LEU A 375 9.45 21.32 6.84
CA LEU A 375 9.31 22.25 7.98
C LEU A 375 10.64 22.89 8.42
N CYS A 376 11.77 22.36 7.94
CA CYS A 376 13.13 22.86 8.14
C CYS A 376 13.58 23.65 6.90
#